data_AF-A0A947U9U6-F1
#
_entry.id   AF-A0A947U9U6-F1
#
_cell.length_a   1.000
_cell.length_b   1.000
_cell.length_c   1.000
_cell.angle_alpha   90.00
_cell.angle_beta   90.00
_cell.angle_gamma   90.00
#
_symmetry.space_group_name_H-M   'P 1'
#
loop_
_entity.id
_entity.type
_entity.pdbx_description
1 polymer ?
#
loop_
_entity_poly.entity_id
_entity_poly.type
_entity_poly.pdbx_seq_one_letter_code
_entity_poly.pdbx_strand_id
1 'polypeptide(L)'
;MTNSTAFTPTRRKPKQIKMFFVIDMWGIEGPYGDGNWHELIQKFASEWASQNPSQEPATLWSVVRDCDIFENGKSCYMTSSSKLPRVFFDHLAGVMEKHCGAHVEVLDVDFELPFGEIEGWRAYLHFEQGKLWLPDDEGGWHEAVE
;
A
#
# COMPACT_ATOMS: atom_id res chain seq x y z
N MET A 1 16.62 16.80 -23.36
CA MET A 1 16.34 15.35 -23.33
C MET A 1 17.02 14.80 -22.09
N THR A 2 16.30 14.72 -20.99
CA THR A 2 16.80 14.11 -19.75
C THR A 2 16.70 12.60 -19.90
N ASN A 3 17.85 11.93 -19.95
CA ASN A 3 17.96 10.49 -19.82
C ASN A 3 17.43 10.08 -18.43
N SER A 4 16.12 9.91 -18.30
CA SER A 4 15.56 9.12 -17.22
C SER A 4 15.98 7.69 -17.51
N THR A 5 16.95 7.19 -16.75
CA THR A 5 17.24 5.75 -16.76
C THR A 5 15.97 5.08 -16.25
N ALA A 6 15.32 4.28 -17.11
CA ALA A 6 14.08 3.61 -16.76
C ALA A 6 14.33 2.74 -15.52
N PHE A 7 13.83 3.16 -14.35
CA PHE A 7 13.91 2.35 -13.14
C PHE A 7 13.04 1.10 -13.34
N THR A 8 13.65 -0.06 -13.17
CA THR A 8 12.98 -1.36 -13.27
C THR A 8 12.97 -2.00 -11.88
N PRO A 9 11.85 -1.97 -11.15
CA PRO A 9 11.81 -2.44 -9.77
C PRO A 9 11.97 -3.94 -9.64
N THR A 10 12.59 -4.37 -8.55
CA THR A 10 12.65 -5.78 -8.14
C THR A 10 11.32 -6.18 -7.49
N ARG A 11 10.25 -6.26 -8.31
CA ARG A 11 8.91 -6.61 -7.82
C ARG A 11 8.86 -8.06 -7.38
N ARG A 12 8.50 -8.27 -6.11
CA ARG A 12 8.23 -9.59 -5.56
C ARG A 12 6.79 -9.65 -5.07
N LYS A 13 5.98 -10.50 -5.71
CA LYS A 13 4.68 -10.88 -5.18
C LYS A 13 4.90 -11.72 -3.92
N PRO A 14 4.17 -11.49 -2.81
CA PRO A 14 4.20 -12.44 -1.71
C PRO A 14 3.67 -13.79 -2.20
N LYS A 15 4.16 -14.89 -1.61
CA LYS A 15 3.62 -16.23 -1.91
C LYS A 15 2.25 -16.42 -1.27
N GLN A 16 2.10 -15.90 -0.05
CA GLN A 16 0.90 -15.94 0.77
C GLN A 16 0.65 -14.57 1.35
N ILE A 17 -0.62 -14.20 1.47
CA ILE A 17 -1.08 -13.03 2.18
C ILE A 17 -1.14 -13.40 3.65
N LYS A 18 -0.39 -12.66 4.47
CA LYS A 18 -0.36 -12.86 5.94
C LYS A 18 -1.13 -11.79 6.70
N MET A 19 -1.39 -10.68 6.03
CA MET A 19 -2.13 -9.56 6.60
C MET A 19 -2.81 -8.76 5.51
N PHE A 20 -3.92 -8.13 5.89
CA PHE A 20 -4.57 -7.08 5.14
C PHE A 20 -4.52 -5.78 5.90
N PHE A 21 -4.21 -4.71 5.17
CA PHE A 21 -4.56 -3.36 5.55
C PHE A 21 -5.76 -2.96 4.71
N VAL A 22 -6.89 -2.65 5.34
CA VAL A 22 -8.16 -2.43 4.65
C VAL A 22 -8.62 -1.01 4.87
N ILE A 23 -9.06 -0.36 3.79
CA ILE A 23 -9.56 1.01 3.80
C ILE A 23 -10.97 1.03 3.24
N ASP A 24 -11.91 1.53 4.03
CA ASP A 24 -13.26 1.81 3.61
C ASP A 24 -13.30 3.05 2.71
N MET A 25 -13.27 2.82 1.40
CA MET A 25 -13.18 3.90 0.40
C MET A 25 -14.43 4.79 0.35
N TRP A 26 -15.57 4.31 0.86
CA TRP A 26 -16.85 4.98 0.73
C TRP A 26 -17.39 5.51 2.07
N GLY A 27 -16.87 5.02 3.19
CA GLY A 27 -17.20 5.53 4.51
C GLY A 27 -16.38 6.74 4.95
N ILE A 28 -15.21 6.99 4.35
CA ILE A 28 -14.40 8.16 4.69
C ILE A 28 -15.11 9.44 4.25
N GLU A 29 -15.32 10.37 5.18
CA GLU A 29 -15.89 11.68 4.94
C GLU A 29 -14.85 12.81 5.04
N GLY A 30 -15.23 14.01 4.63
CA GLY A 30 -14.38 15.20 4.76
C GLY A 30 -13.25 15.27 3.73
N PRO A 31 -12.07 15.85 4.07
CA PRO A 31 -11.00 16.13 3.11
C PRO A 31 -10.41 14.92 2.37
N TYR A 32 -10.69 13.71 2.84
CA TYR A 32 -10.17 12.46 2.29
C TYR A 32 -11.25 11.57 1.65
N GLY A 33 -12.52 12.00 1.66
CA GLY A 33 -13.65 11.19 1.14
C GLY A 33 -13.72 11.09 -0.38
N ASP A 34 -12.93 11.89 -1.10
CA ASP A 34 -12.79 11.87 -2.56
C ASP A 34 -11.64 10.96 -3.05
N GLY A 35 -11.00 10.23 -2.13
CA GLY A 35 -9.86 9.38 -2.43
C GLY A 35 -8.50 9.97 -2.05
N ASN A 36 -8.44 11.22 -1.58
CA ASN A 36 -7.16 11.85 -1.19
C ASN A 36 -6.47 11.15 0.00
N TRP A 37 -7.11 10.15 0.64
CA TRP A 37 -6.44 9.28 1.61
C TRP A 37 -5.20 8.57 1.02
N HIS A 38 -5.11 8.42 -0.31
CA HIS A 38 -3.92 7.91 -0.99
C HIS A 38 -2.66 8.75 -0.67
N GLU A 39 -2.81 10.07 -0.53
CA GLU A 39 -1.71 11.00 -0.22
C GLU A 39 -1.15 10.76 1.18
N LEU A 40 -1.99 10.38 2.15
CA LEU A 40 -1.57 10.04 3.51
C LEU A 40 -0.64 8.81 3.50
N ILE A 41 -1.01 7.78 2.73
CA ILE A 41 -0.21 6.56 2.60
C ILE A 41 1.11 6.88 1.90
N GLN A 42 1.08 7.64 0.81
CA GLN A 42 2.29 8.01 0.07
C GLN A 42 3.23 8.82 0.96
N LYS A 43 2.72 9.84 1.66
CA LYS A 43 3.53 10.66 2.57
C LYS A 43 4.16 9.80 3.68
N PHE A 44 3.37 8.97 4.35
CA PHE A 44 3.88 8.06 5.37
C PHE A 44 4.95 7.11 4.79
N ALA A 45 4.72 6.55 3.61
CA ALA A 45 5.66 5.64 2.97
C ALA A 45 6.98 6.32 2.57
N SER A 46 6.94 7.58 2.11
CA SER A 46 8.13 8.38 1.82
C SER A 46 8.94 8.65 3.09
N GLU A 47 8.27 9.05 4.17
CA GLU A 47 8.89 9.23 5.49
C GLU A 47 9.49 7.91 6.01
N TRP A 48 8.77 6.79 5.84
CA TRP A 48 9.28 5.47 6.22
C TRP A 48 10.55 5.11 5.45
N ALA A 49 10.56 5.29 4.13
CA ALA A 49 11.70 4.95 3.28
C ALA A 49 12.95 5.75 3.66
N SER A 50 12.80 7.05 3.95
CA SER A 50 13.91 7.92 4.35
C SER A 50 14.45 7.58 5.75
N GLN A 51 13.57 7.18 6.68
CA GLN A 51 13.97 6.76 8.04
C GLN A 51 14.55 5.34 8.08
N ASN A 52 14.22 4.49 7.09
CA ASN A 52 14.63 3.09 7.02
C ASN A 52 15.34 2.78 5.68
N PRO A 53 16.50 3.43 5.37
CA PRO A 53 17.16 3.27 4.07
C PRO A 53 17.67 1.84 3.81
N SER A 54 17.83 1.03 4.86
CA SER A 54 18.22 -0.38 4.77
C SER A 54 17.05 -1.35 4.55
N GLN A 55 15.82 -0.84 4.39
CA GLN A 55 14.64 -1.63 4.04
C GLN A 55 14.92 -2.45 2.77
N GLU A 56 14.80 -3.78 2.88
CA GLU A 56 14.92 -4.66 1.71
C GLU A 56 13.83 -4.32 0.68
N PRO A 57 14.09 -4.52 -0.62
CA PRO A 57 13.12 -4.24 -1.66
C PRO A 57 11.75 -4.89 -1.40
N ALA A 58 10.72 -4.05 -1.39
CA ALA A 58 9.37 -4.48 -1.03
C ALA A 58 8.31 -3.75 -1.87
N THR A 59 7.19 -4.41 -2.11
CA THR A 59 6.08 -3.83 -2.86
C THR A 59 4.83 -3.92 -2.00
N LEU A 60 4.17 -2.78 -1.81
CA LEU A 60 2.80 -2.73 -1.34
C LEU A 60 1.89 -2.97 -2.54
N TRP A 61 1.01 -3.94 -2.41
CA TRP A 61 0.03 -4.31 -3.44
C TRP A 61 -1.35 -3.86 -2.95
N SER A 62 -2.20 -3.42 -3.87
CA SER A 62 -3.59 -3.08 -3.58
C SER A 62 -4.56 -3.78 -4.52
N VAL A 63 -5.78 -4.03 -4.03
CA VAL A 63 -6.91 -4.51 -4.81
C VAL A 63 -8.19 -3.92 -4.26
N VAL A 64 -9.09 -3.48 -5.14
CA VAL A 64 -10.42 -3.02 -4.76
C VAL A 64 -11.40 -4.16 -4.98
N ARG A 65 -12.12 -4.54 -3.94
CA ARG A 65 -13.09 -5.64 -3.96
C ARG A 65 -14.23 -5.39 -2.99
N ASP A 66 -15.27 -6.20 -3.09
CA ASP A 66 -16.37 -6.21 -2.12
C ASP A 66 -15.81 -6.49 -0.73
N CYS A 67 -16.30 -5.74 0.26
CA CYS A 67 -15.79 -5.73 1.62
C CYS A 67 -16.72 -6.49 2.55
N ASP A 68 -16.13 -7.39 3.34
CA ASP A 68 -16.83 -8.12 4.39
C ASP A 68 -16.66 -7.45 5.78
N ILE A 69 -15.90 -6.35 5.86
CA ILE A 69 -15.50 -5.68 7.12
C ILE A 69 -16.30 -4.41 7.35
N PHE A 70 -16.45 -3.60 6.31
CA PHE A 70 -17.18 -2.34 6.34
C PHE A 70 -18.48 -2.46 5.55
N GLU A 71 -19.55 -1.84 6.03
CA GLU A 71 -20.89 -1.95 5.42
C GLU A 71 -21.03 -1.13 4.12
N ASN A 72 -20.03 -0.31 3.77
CA ASN A 72 -20.10 0.68 2.68
C ASN A 72 -19.73 0.12 1.28
N GLY A 73 -19.83 -1.20 1.10
CA GLY A 73 -19.69 -1.85 -0.21
C GLY A 73 -18.27 -2.30 -0.51
N LYS A 74 -17.52 -1.54 -1.33
CA LYS A 74 -16.17 -1.92 -1.76
C LYS A 74 -15.09 -1.25 -0.92
N SER A 75 -14.01 -1.97 -0.66
CA SER A 75 -12.86 -1.46 0.08
C SER A 75 -11.55 -1.72 -0.67
N CYS A 76 -10.55 -0.89 -0.37
CA CYS A 76 -9.19 -1.10 -0.83
C CYS A 76 -8.49 -2.03 0.17
N TYR A 77 -8.14 -3.23 -0.29
CA TYR A 77 -7.33 -4.18 0.46
C TYR A 77 -5.89 -4.02 0.02
N MET A 78 -4.98 -3.97 0.99
CA MET A 78 -3.55 -3.87 0.73
C MET A 78 -2.80 -4.97 1.46
N THR A 79 -1.71 -5.43 0.85
CA THR A 79 -0.79 -6.38 1.46
C THR A 79 0.61 -6.15 0.90
N SER A 80 1.64 -6.70 1.53
CA SER A 80 3.02 -6.52 1.08
C SER A 80 3.74 -7.83 0.81
N SER A 81 4.87 -7.73 0.11
CA SER A 81 5.89 -8.76 0.21
C SER A 81 6.36 -8.90 1.67
N SER A 82 6.88 -10.07 2.04
CA SER A 82 7.33 -10.38 3.42
C SER A 82 8.52 -9.55 3.92
N LYS A 83 8.89 -8.49 3.20
CA LYS A 83 10.00 -7.60 3.51
C LYS A 83 9.55 -6.30 4.15
N LEU A 84 8.28 -5.90 4.03
CA LEU A 84 7.73 -4.84 4.87
C LEU A 84 7.31 -5.44 6.22
N PRO A 85 7.84 -4.92 7.35
CA PRO A 85 7.56 -5.48 8.66
C PRO A 85 6.16 -5.07 9.15
N ARG A 86 5.55 -5.85 10.07
CA ARG A 86 4.21 -5.55 10.61
C ARG A 86 4.12 -4.15 11.24
N VAL A 87 5.19 -3.68 11.89
CA VAL A 87 5.28 -2.33 12.47
C VAL A 87 5.06 -1.21 11.43
N PHE A 88 5.37 -1.44 10.14
CA PHE A 88 5.03 -0.48 9.07
C PHE A 88 3.51 -0.26 9.00
N PHE A 89 2.74 -1.35 9.04
CA PHE A 89 1.29 -1.32 8.95
C PHE A 89 0.64 -0.81 10.22
N ASP A 90 1.17 -1.18 11.39
CA ASP A 90 0.69 -0.67 12.67
C ASP A 90 0.84 0.87 12.74
N HIS A 91 1.99 1.41 12.28
CA HIS A 91 2.20 2.86 12.21
C HIS A 91 1.34 3.52 11.12
N LEU A 92 1.21 2.90 9.95
CA LEU A 92 0.34 3.39 8.89
C LEU A 92 -1.12 3.48 9.36
N ALA A 93 -1.58 2.46 10.10
CA ALA A 93 -2.93 2.43 10.67
C ALA A 93 -3.15 3.60 11.61
N GLY A 94 -2.21 3.86 12.52
CA GLY A 94 -2.30 5.00 13.44
C GLY A 94 -2.34 6.36 12.73
N VAL A 95 -1.59 6.53 11.64
CA VAL A 95 -1.68 7.74 10.80
C VAL A 95 -3.05 7.82 10.13
N MET A 96 -3.50 6.74 9.51
CA MET A 96 -4.75 6.74 8.77
C MET A 96 -5.96 6.92 9.69
N GLU A 97 -6.03 6.24 10.83
CA GLU A 97 -7.12 6.36 11.82
C GLU A 97 -7.26 7.80 12.33
N LYS A 98 -6.14 8.51 12.54
CA LYS A 98 -6.17 9.92 12.95
C LYS A 98 -6.91 10.83 11.95
N HIS A 99 -6.87 10.49 10.67
CA HIS A 99 -7.41 11.30 9.58
C HIS A 99 -8.72 10.77 8.99
N CYS A 100 -8.91 9.45 9.03
CA CYS A 100 -9.99 8.71 8.40
C CYS A 100 -10.91 8.04 9.43
N GLY A 101 -10.60 8.10 10.74
CA GLY A 101 -11.40 7.47 11.79
C GLY A 101 -11.42 5.94 11.70
N ALA A 102 -12.53 5.33 12.08
CA ALA A 102 -12.73 3.88 12.12
C ALA A 102 -12.93 3.23 10.73
N HIS A 103 -12.50 3.89 9.66
CA HIS A 103 -12.62 3.45 8.26
C HIS A 103 -11.36 2.74 7.76
N VAL A 104 -10.49 2.30 8.68
CA VAL A 104 -9.25 1.60 8.38
C VAL A 104 -9.04 0.49 9.40
N GLU A 105 -8.62 -0.69 8.94
CA GLU A 105 -8.43 -1.87 9.78
C GLU A 105 -7.19 -2.66 9.37
N VAL A 106 -6.51 -3.28 10.34
CA VAL A 106 -5.40 -4.22 10.10
C VAL A 106 -5.80 -5.60 10.54
N LEU A 107 -5.87 -6.53 9.60
CA LEU A 107 -6.29 -7.91 9.84
C LEU A 107 -5.13 -8.86 9.62
N ASP A 108 -4.86 -9.70 10.61
CA ASP A 108 -4.01 -10.88 10.42
C ASP A 108 -4.81 -11.96 9.68
N VAL A 109 -4.16 -12.62 8.71
CA VAL A 109 -4.77 -13.70 7.93
C VAL A 109 -4.24 -15.02 8.48
N ASP A 110 -5.06 -15.68 9.30
CA ASP A 110 -4.69 -16.90 10.04
C ASP A 110 -4.73 -18.19 9.21
N PHE A 111 -5.15 -18.11 7.94
CA PHE A 111 -5.22 -19.23 7.02
C PHE A 111 -4.24 -19.07 5.85
N GLU A 112 -3.92 -20.17 5.18
CA GLU A 112 -3.10 -20.11 3.98
C GLU A 112 -3.89 -19.49 2.82
N LEU A 113 -3.70 -18.19 2.60
CA LEU A 113 -4.26 -17.47 1.45
C LEU A 113 -3.16 -17.17 0.42
N PRO A 114 -3.01 -17.97 -0.65
CA PRO A 114 -2.12 -17.66 -1.75
C PRO A 114 -2.41 -16.29 -2.37
N PHE A 115 -1.36 -15.52 -2.66
CA PHE A 115 -1.54 -14.18 -3.26
C PHE A 115 -2.31 -14.20 -4.59
N GLY A 116 -2.13 -15.27 -5.38
CA GLY A 116 -2.78 -15.42 -6.68
C GLY A 116 -4.26 -15.83 -6.61
N GLU A 117 -4.79 -16.14 -5.42
CA GLU A 117 -6.20 -16.50 -5.26
C GLU A 117 -7.14 -15.29 -5.39
N ILE A 118 -6.64 -14.09 -5.08
CA ILE A 118 -7.37 -12.85 -5.30
C ILE A 118 -6.89 -12.24 -6.63
N GLU A 119 -7.81 -12.13 -7.59
CA GLU A 119 -7.54 -11.46 -8.86
C GLU A 119 -7.52 -9.95 -8.71
N GLY A 120 -6.78 -9.26 -9.59
CA GLY A 120 -6.82 -7.80 -9.69
C GLY A 120 -5.80 -7.04 -8.85
N TRP A 121 -4.87 -7.72 -8.15
CA TRP A 121 -3.76 -7.06 -7.47
C TRP A 121 -2.95 -6.16 -8.40
N ARG A 122 -2.76 -4.92 -7.97
CA ARG A 122 -1.89 -3.94 -8.61
C ARG A 122 -0.76 -3.59 -7.66
N ALA A 123 0.43 -3.37 -8.21
CA ALA A 123 1.49 -2.78 -7.42
C ALA A 123 1.05 -1.35 -7.10
N TYR A 124 1.10 -0.98 -5.83
CA TYR A 124 0.62 0.31 -5.34
C TYR A 124 1.79 1.25 -5.03
N LEU A 125 2.75 0.75 -4.25
CA LEU A 125 3.99 1.45 -3.93
C LEU A 125 5.15 0.46 -3.91
N HIS A 126 6.35 0.94 -4.21
CA HIS A 126 7.56 0.13 -4.15
C HIS A 126 8.69 0.82 -3.41
N PHE A 127 9.30 0.09 -2.48
CA PHE A 127 10.43 0.52 -1.68
C PHE A 127 11.68 -0.14 -2.24
N GLU A 128 12.63 0.63 -2.73
CA GLU A 128 13.91 0.13 -3.22
C GLU A 128 14.95 1.26 -3.22
N GLN A 129 16.21 0.93 -2.90
CA GLN A 129 17.32 1.89 -2.86
C GLN A 129 17.11 3.06 -1.86
N GLY A 130 16.42 2.80 -0.74
CA GLY A 130 16.11 3.82 0.27
C GLY A 130 15.10 4.87 -0.22
N LYS A 131 14.39 4.58 -1.31
CA LYS A 131 13.43 5.47 -1.95
C LYS A 131 12.07 4.81 -2.08
N LEU A 132 11.05 5.66 -2.22
CA LEU A 132 9.71 5.26 -2.60
C LEU A 132 9.52 5.47 -4.10
N TRP A 133 8.92 4.49 -4.76
CA TRP A 133 8.63 4.50 -6.19
C TRP A 133 7.13 4.30 -6.40
N LEU A 134 6.57 5.09 -7.31
CA LEU A 134 5.18 5.07 -7.73
C LEU A 134 5.08 4.44 -9.12
N PRO A 135 4.10 3.56 -9.36
CA PRO A 135 3.83 3.08 -10.71
C PRO A 135 3.30 4.23 -11.56
N ASP A 136 3.66 4.27 -12.84
CA ASP A 136 3.00 5.13 -13.83
C ASP A 136 2.00 4.34 -14.70
N ASP A 137 1.21 5.07 -15.48
CA ASP A 137 0.17 4.51 -16.34
C ASP A 137 0.73 3.68 -17.52
N GLU A 138 2.00 3.89 -17.87
CA GLU A 138 2.69 3.19 -18.97
C GLU A 138 3.40 1.91 -18.48
N GLY A 139 3.26 1.56 -17.19
CA GLY A 139 3.87 0.39 -16.57
C GLY A 139 5.32 0.62 -16.13
N GLY A 140 5.82 1.84 -16.27
CA GLY A 140 7.05 2.33 -15.68
C GLY A 140 6.87 2.75 -14.22
N TRP A 141 7.92 3.38 -13.70
CA TRP A 141 8.02 3.77 -12.30
C TRP A 141 8.77 5.09 -12.19
N HIS A 142 8.30 5.96 -11.31
CA HIS A 142 8.97 7.20 -10.97
C HIS A 142 9.17 7.31 -9.46
N GLU A 143 10.22 8.01 -9.06
CA GLU A 143 10.49 8.30 -7.65
C GLU A 143 9.38 9.20 -7.10
N ALA A 144 8.89 8.90 -5.90
CA ALA A 144 8.01 9.81 -5.18
C ALA A 144 8.87 11.00 -4.71
N VAL A 145 8.78 12.11 -5.43
CA VAL A 145 9.43 13.37 -5.05
C VAL A 145 8.48 14.10 -4.10
N GLU A 146 9.01 14.58 -2.97
CA GLU A 146 8.29 15.44 -2.01
C GLU A 146 7.87 16.78 -2.60
#